data_AF-A0A9D6LT38-F1
#
_entry.id   AF-A0A9D6LT38-F1
#
_cell.length_a   1.000
_cell.length_b   1.000
_cell.length_c   1.000
_cell.angle_alpha   90.00
_cell.angle_beta   90.00
_cell.angle_gamma   90.00
#
_symmetry.space_group_name_H-M   'P 1'
#
loop_
_entity.id
_entity.type
_entity.pdbx_description
1 polymer ?
#
loop_
_entity_poly.entity_id
_entity_poly.type
_entity_poly.pdbx_seq_one_letter_code
_entity_poly.pdbx_strand_id
1 'polypeptide(L)' 'MKDSRSALERQGLPGGDPASCPASTKRFPDGGQYRIEIPSTEGPRVLAAVLDEAAKRRTPLHRVSQGSGIMLLTD' A
#
# COMPACT_ATOMS: atom_id res chain seq x y z
N MET A 1 -13.97 -21.74 -2.26
CA MET A 1 -14.00 -20.52 -3.11
C MET A 1 -15.37 -20.25 -3.72
N LYS A 2 -16.03 -21.19 -4.41
CA LYS A 2 -17.39 -20.98 -4.97
C LYS A 2 -18.40 -20.59 -3.88
N ASP A 3 -18.38 -21.29 -2.76
CA ASP A 3 -19.30 -21.04 -1.65
C ASP A 3 -19.18 -19.62 -1.07
N SER A 4 -17.95 -19.10 -0.99
CA SER A 4 -17.67 -17.74 -0.50
C SER A 4 -18.19 -16.67 -1.47
N ARG A 5 -18.05 -16.89 -2.78
CA ARG A 5 -18.56 -15.96 -3.81
C ARG A 5 -20.09 -15.89 -3.78
N SER A 6 -20.73 -17.06 -3.74
CA SER A 6 -22.19 -17.13 -3.65
C SER A 6 -22.74 -16.55 -2.35
N ALA A 7 -21.97 -16.60 -1.25
CA ALA A 7 -22.35 -15.93 -0.01
C ALA A 7 -22.34 -14.40 -0.13
N LEU A 8 -21.35 -13.82 -0.80
CA LEU A 8 -21.30 -12.38 -1.10
C LEU A 8 -22.46 -11.96 -2.02
N GLU A 9 -22.71 -12.73 -3.08
CA GLU A 9 -23.80 -12.45 -4.03
C GLU A 9 -25.18 -12.45 -3.37
N ARG A 10 -25.44 -13.38 -2.43
CA ARG A 10 -26.69 -13.40 -1.64
C ARG A 10 -26.88 -12.16 -0.76
N GLN A 11 -25.79 -11.47 -0.42
CA GLN A 11 -25.83 -10.20 0.33
C GLN A 11 -25.86 -8.98 -0.60
N GLY A 12 -25.95 -9.17 -1.92
CA GLY A 12 -25.89 -8.10 -2.90
C GLY A 12 -24.48 -7.55 -3.14
N LEU A 13 -23.43 -8.26 -2.68
CA LEU A 13 -22.04 -7.89 -2.88
C LEU A 13 -21.44 -8.60 -4.11
N PRO A 14 -20.43 -8.03 -4.78
CA PRO A 14 -19.79 -8.69 -5.91
C PRO A 14 -19.11 -10.00 -5.49
N GLY A 15 -19.37 -11.09 -6.21
CA GLY A 15 -18.68 -12.37 -6.06
C GLY A 15 -17.26 -12.39 -6.63
N GLY A 16 -16.83 -11.31 -7.28
CA GLY A 16 -15.51 -11.15 -7.87
C GLY A 16 -15.28 -9.74 -8.40
N ASP A 17 -14.07 -9.50 -8.89
CA ASP A 17 -13.69 -8.21 -9.43
C ASP A 17 -14.45 -7.90 -10.73
N PRO A 18 -14.73 -6.60 -11.01
CA PRO A 18 -15.33 -6.18 -12.27
C PRO A 18 -14.50 -6.62 -13.48
N ALA A 19 -15.16 -7.09 -14.54
CA ALA A 19 -14.49 -7.47 -15.80
C ALA A 19 -13.75 -6.28 -16.45
N SER A 20 -14.29 -5.07 -16.28
CA SER A 20 -13.61 -3.82 -16.63
C SER A 20 -13.30 -3.06 -15.35
N CYS A 21 -12.01 -2.86 -15.05
CA CYS A 21 -11.58 -2.06 -13.93
C CYS A 21 -11.21 -0.66 -14.42
N PRO A 22 -12.13 0.33 -14.35
CA PRO A 22 -11.84 1.68 -14.84
C PRO A 22 -10.74 2.31 -13.99
N ALA A 23 -9.81 3.01 -14.65
CA ALA A 23 -8.79 3.75 -13.94
C ALA A 23 -9.42 4.87 -13.11
N SER A 24 -9.00 5.00 -11.85
CA SER A 24 -9.41 6.12 -11.00
C SER A 24 -9.00 7.46 -11.63
N THR A 25 -9.93 8.42 -11.65
CA THR A 25 -9.68 9.80 -12.08
C THR A 25 -9.07 10.67 -10.98
N LYS A 26 -9.03 10.19 -9.73
CA LYS A 26 -8.45 10.92 -8.59
C LYS A 26 -6.94 11.06 -8.74
N ARG A 27 -6.39 12.19 -8.31
CA ARG A 27 -4.96 12.50 -8.31
C ARG A 27 -4.55 13.19 -7.02
N PHE A 28 -3.28 13.07 -6.66
CA PHE A 28 -2.64 13.90 -5.64
C PHE A 28 -2.41 15.33 -6.17
N PRO A 29 -2.14 16.32 -5.31
CA PRO A 29 -1.92 17.72 -5.74
C PRO A 29 -0.80 17.91 -6.78
N ASP A 30 0.19 17.01 -6.80
CA ASP A 30 1.27 16.98 -7.79
C ASP A 30 0.94 16.17 -9.06
N GLY A 31 -0.31 15.72 -9.21
CA GLY A 31 -0.76 14.94 -10.35
C GLY A 31 -0.49 13.43 -10.28
N GLY A 32 0.11 12.92 -9.20
CA GLY A 32 0.33 11.48 -9.02
C GLY A 32 -0.98 10.68 -8.94
N GLN A 33 -1.05 9.49 -9.54
CA GLN A 33 -2.24 8.62 -9.46
C GLN A 33 -2.25 7.73 -8.20
N TYR A 34 -1.08 7.33 -7.72
CA TYR A 34 -0.92 6.50 -6.52
C TYR A 34 0.36 6.91 -5.77
N ARG A 35 0.46 6.44 -4.53
CA ARG A 35 1.66 6.54 -3.69
C ARG A 35 2.05 5.16 -3.24
N ILE A 36 3.35 4.98 -3.03
CA ILE A 36 3.91 3.74 -2.48
C ILE A 36 4.40 4.06 -1.09
N GLU A 37 3.87 3.31 -0.12
CA GLU A 37 4.29 3.33 1.27
C GLU A 37 4.84 1.95 1.64
N ILE A 38 5.88 1.93 2.48
CA ILE A 38 6.41 0.70 3.09
C ILE A 38 6.26 0.78 4.61
N PRO A 39 5.15 0.24 5.16
CA PRO A 39 4.92 0.15 6.59
C PRO A 39 5.27 -1.27 7.12
N SER A 40 6.06 -1.47 8.17
CA SER A 40 6.89 -0.49 8.90
C SER A 40 8.38 -0.68 8.62
N THR A 41 9.11 0.42 8.68
CA THR A 41 10.56 0.54 8.48
C THR A 41 11.17 0.96 9.81
N GLU A 42 11.59 -0.02 10.61
CA GLU A 42 12.04 0.21 11.98
C GLU A 42 13.49 0.71 12.04
N GLY A 43 13.64 2.03 12.01
CA GLY A 43 14.89 2.73 12.24
C GLY A 43 15.81 2.87 11.02
N PRO A 44 16.98 3.54 11.20
CA PRO A 44 17.78 4.04 10.09
C PRO A 44 18.36 2.95 9.17
N ARG A 45 18.79 1.81 9.74
CA ARG A 45 19.37 0.72 8.96
C ARG A 45 18.36 0.08 8.01
N VAL A 46 17.13 -0.10 8.47
CA VAL A 46 16.06 -0.66 7.62
C VAL A 46 15.65 0.36 6.56
N LEU A 47 15.58 1.64 6.92
CA LEU A 47 15.32 2.72 5.97
C LEU A 47 16.35 2.77 4.84
N ALA A 48 17.64 2.66 5.17
CA ALA A 48 18.70 2.60 4.17
C ALA A 48 18.49 1.44 3.18
N ALA A 49 18.19 0.24 3.69
CA ALA A 49 17.92 -0.93 2.85
C ALA A 49 16.71 -0.73 1.93
N VAL A 50 15.64 -0.10 2.44
CA VAL A 50 14.44 0.23 1.65
C VAL A 50 14.76 1.23 0.55
N LEU A 51 15.52 2.30 0.85
CA LEU A 51 15.91 3.31 -0.12
C LEU A 51 16.82 2.73 -1.22
N ASP A 52 17.80 1.91 -0.84
CA ASP A 52 18.69 1.22 -1.78
C ASP A 52 17.90 0.34 -2.74
N GLU A 53 16.93 -0.41 -2.23
CA GLU A 53 16.12 -1.31 -3.07
C GLU A 53 15.15 -0.54 -3.98
N ALA A 54 14.54 0.53 -3.47
CA ALA A 54 13.71 1.42 -4.27
C ALA A 54 14.51 2.04 -5.43
N ALA A 55 15.75 2.49 -5.17
CA ALA A 55 16.65 3.02 -6.18
C ALA A 55 17.03 1.97 -7.23
N LYS A 56 17.41 0.76 -6.80
CA LYS A 56 17.73 -0.36 -7.72
C LYS A 56 16.58 -0.71 -8.66
N ARG A 57 15.35 -0.69 -8.14
CA ARG A 57 14.13 -1.00 -8.91
C ARG A 57 13.59 0.18 -9.70
N ARG A 58 14.13 1.39 -9.49
CA ARG A 58 13.60 2.65 -10.01
C ARG A 58 12.12 2.84 -9.63
N THR A 59 11.77 2.41 -8.43
CA THR A 59 10.41 2.49 -7.89
C THR A 59 10.29 3.71 -6.99
N PRO A 60 9.33 4.62 -7.21
CA PRO A 60 9.17 5.79 -6.37
C PRO A 60 8.63 5.41 -4.98
N LEU A 61 9.37 5.72 -3.93
CA LEU A 61 8.93 5.59 -2.55
C LEU A 61 8.46 6.95 -2.03
N HIS A 62 7.24 7.02 -1.52
CA HIS A 62 6.64 8.28 -1.10
C HIS A 62 6.56 8.42 0.42
N ARG A 63 6.43 7.30 1.13
CA ARG A 63 6.32 7.30 2.58
C ARG A 63 6.87 6.01 3.18
N VAL A 64 7.39 6.13 4.40
CA VAL A 64 7.66 5.01 5.30
C VAL A 64 7.02 5.34 6.64
N SER A 65 6.77 4.33 7.46
CA SER A 65 6.31 4.52 8.83
C SER A 65 7.15 3.68 9.79
N GLN A 66 7.29 4.15 11.03
CA GLN A 66 7.91 3.40 12.12
C GLN A 66 6.79 2.95 13.07
N GLY A 67 6.70 1.65 13.33
CA GLY A 67 5.64 1.02 14.11
C GLY A 67 6.10 0.44 15.45
N SER A 68 7.40 0.51 15.79
CA SER A 68 7.96 0.02 17.06
C SER A 68 7.34 0.66 18.32
N GLY A 69 6.58 1.73 18.16
CA GLY A 69 5.83 2.38 19.23
C GLY A 69 6.62 3.49 19.90
N ILE A 70 5.91 4.55 20.27
CA ILE A 70 6.50 5.77 20.87
C ILE A 70 7.32 5.48 22.14
N MET A 71 6.96 4.42 22.89
CA MET A 71 7.63 4.04 24.13
C MET A 71 9.07 3.52 23.93
N LEU A 72 9.45 3.17 22.69
CA LEU A 72 10.81 2.74 22.34
C LEU A 72 11.65 3.88 21.75
N LEU A 73 11.05 5.06 21.55
CA LEU A 73 11.79 6.27 21.18
C LEU A 73 12.43 6.86 22.44
N THR A 74 13.71 7.20 22.35
CA THR A 74 14.50 7.71 23.48
C THR A 74 14.64 9.24 23.46
N ASP A 75 14.13 9.87 22.40
CA ASP A 75 13.99 11.29 22.15
C ASP A 75 12.53 11.75 22.31
#